data_AF-A0A842LTN5-F1
#
_entry.id   AF-A0A842LTN5-F1
#
_cell.length_a   1.000
_cell.length_b   1.000
_cell.length_c   1.000
_cell.angle_alpha   90.00
_cell.angle_beta   90.00
_cell.angle_gamma   90.00
#
_symmetry.space_group_name_H-M   'P 1'
#
loop_
_entity.id
_entity.type
_entity.pdbx_description
1 polymer ?
#
loop_
_entity_poly.entity_id
_entity_poly.type
_entity_poly.pdbx_seq_one_letter_code
_entity_poly.pdbx_strand_id
1 'polypeptide(L)'
;EEMKGSDDPMERKILNVQQEALKRLANTMYGVYGYSRFRWYSMECAEAITAWGRDYIKKTIRTAEEFGFHTVYADTDGFYATYRG
;
A
#
# COMPACT_ATOMS: atom_id res chain seq x y z
N GLU A 1 16.99 2.11 -6.80
CA GLU A 1 18.16 2.62 -7.53
C GLU A 1 19.07 1.49 -8.02
N GLU A 2 19.53 0.58 -7.17
CA GLU A 2 20.40 -0.55 -7.59
C GLU A 2 19.81 -1.41 -8.73
N MET A 3 18.55 -1.84 -8.63
CA MET A 3 17.90 -2.64 -9.69
C MET A 3 17.72 -1.88 -11.02
N LYS A 4 17.66 -0.54 -10.99
CA LYS A 4 17.55 0.27 -12.22
C LYS A 4 18.91 0.45 -12.90
N GLY A 5 20.00 0.40 -12.14
CA GLY A 5 21.37 0.58 -12.62
C GLY A 5 22.10 -0.74 -12.94
N SER A 6 21.50 -1.90 -12.67
CA SER A 6 22.07 -3.20 -13.01
C SER A 6 21.65 -3.62 -14.44
N ASP A 7 22.67 -3.93 -15.25
CA ASP A 7 22.52 -4.50 -16.60
C ASP A 7 22.54 -6.04 -16.59
N ASP A 8 22.93 -6.68 -15.48
CA ASP A 8 22.95 -8.15 -15.36
C ASP A 8 21.53 -8.69 -15.09
N PRO A 9 20.98 -9.54 -15.98
CA PRO A 9 19.67 -10.16 -15.77
C PRO A 9 19.58 -10.98 -14.49
N MET A 10 20.66 -11.61 -14.05
CA MET A 10 20.67 -12.43 -12.83
C MET A 10 20.59 -11.57 -11.58
N GLU A 11 21.45 -10.55 -11.49
CA GLU A 11 21.42 -9.56 -10.41
C GLU A 11 20.05 -8.88 -10.30
N ARG A 12 19.45 -8.42 -11.41
CA ARG A 12 18.10 -7.83 -11.42
C ARG A 12 17.04 -8.77 -10.84
N LYS A 13 17.13 -10.07 -11.15
CA LYS A 13 16.19 -11.07 -10.63
C LYS A 13 16.34 -11.21 -9.11
N ILE A 14 17.58 -11.26 -8.60
CA ILE A 14 17.86 -11.33 -7.17
C ILE A 14 17.30 -10.09 -6.45
N LEU A 15 17.60 -8.90 -6.97
CA LEU A 15 17.09 -7.63 -6.42
C LEU A 15 15.57 -7.56 -6.45
N ASN A 16 14.92 -8.09 -7.51
CA ASN A 16 13.46 -8.15 -7.56
C ASN A 16 12.88 -9.06 -6.47
N VAL A 17 13.49 -10.22 -6.22
CA VAL A 17 13.05 -11.12 -5.14
C VAL A 17 13.21 -10.45 -3.77
N GLN A 18 14.33 -9.74 -3.56
CA GLN A 18 14.58 -9.02 -2.31
C GLN A 18 13.55 -7.93 -2.05
N GLN A 19 13.25 -7.07 -3.04
CA GLN A 19 12.24 -6.03 -2.86
C GLN A 19 10.84 -6.63 -2.63
N GLU A 20 10.49 -7.73 -3.31
CA GLU A 20 9.21 -8.41 -3.10
C GLU A 20 9.09 -8.98 -1.69
N ALA A 21 10.17 -9.56 -1.15
CA ALA A 21 10.19 -10.07 0.21
C ALA A 21 9.94 -8.95 1.23
N LEU A 22 10.61 -7.80 1.07
CA LEU A 22 10.41 -6.63 1.92
C LEU A 22 8.99 -6.07 1.79
N LYS A 23 8.45 -5.98 0.57
CA LYS A 23 7.08 -5.53 0.32
C LYS A 23 6.05 -6.43 1.01
N ARG A 24 6.20 -7.76 0.88
CA ARG A 24 5.29 -8.73 1.52
C ARG A 24 5.36 -8.62 3.04
N LEU A 25 6.55 -8.50 3.61
CA LEU A 25 6.74 -8.31 5.05
C LEU A 25 6.04 -7.04 5.54
N ALA A 26 6.29 -5.90 4.89
CA ALA A 26 5.69 -4.62 5.26
C ALA A 26 4.15 -4.66 5.19
N ASN A 27 3.59 -5.21 4.11
CA ASN A 27 2.14 -5.31 3.92
C ASN A 27 1.44 -6.24 4.94
N THR A 28 2.18 -7.15 5.57
CA THR A 28 1.63 -8.09 6.56
C THR A 28 1.46 -7.46 7.94
N MET A 29 2.13 -6.32 8.22
CA MET A 29 2.19 -5.73 9.56
C MET A 29 0.83 -5.32 10.14
N TYR A 30 -0.11 -4.87 9.30
CA TYR A 30 -1.47 -4.59 9.77
C TYR A 30 -2.14 -5.85 10.35
N GLY A 31 -2.01 -7.00 9.67
CA GLY A 31 -2.55 -8.28 10.15
C GLY A 31 -1.85 -8.78 11.41
N VAL A 32 -0.55 -8.53 11.55
CA VAL A 32 0.24 -8.80 12.77
C VAL A 32 -0.35 -8.09 13.98
N TYR A 33 -0.71 -6.80 13.84
CA TYR A 33 -1.28 -6.02 14.93
C TYR A 33 -2.77 -6.34 15.18
N GLY A 34 -3.52 -6.72 14.13
CA GLY A 34 -4.95 -7.01 14.24
C GLY A 34 -5.31 -8.42 14.70
N TYR A 35 -4.38 -9.38 14.64
CA TYR A 35 -4.67 -10.77 15.01
C TYR A 35 -4.40 -11.04 16.50
N SER A 36 -5.47 -11.22 17.28
CA SER A 36 -5.41 -11.34 18.75
C SER A 36 -4.55 -12.48 19.30
N ARG A 37 -4.26 -13.50 18.50
CA ARG A 37 -3.39 -14.64 18.89
C ARG A 37 -1.92 -14.44 18.51
N PHE A 38 -1.58 -13.36 17.81
CA PHE A 38 -0.21 -13.09 17.42
C PHE A 38 0.60 -12.47 18.55
N ARG A 39 1.90 -12.77 18.61
CA ARG A 39 2.78 -12.31 19.69
C ARG A 39 2.87 -10.78 19.81
N TRP A 40 2.73 -10.07 18.69
CA TRP A 40 2.79 -8.61 18.61
C TRP A 40 1.42 -7.98 18.35
N TYR A 41 0.34 -8.64 18.78
CA TYR A 41 -1.00 -8.04 18.75
C TYR A 41 -1.02 -6.69 19.49
N SER A 42 -1.58 -5.67 18.84
CA SER A 42 -1.91 -4.38 19.45
C SER A 42 -3.09 -3.77 18.72
N MET A 43 -4.21 -3.69 19.43
CA MET A 43 -5.44 -3.13 18.89
C MET A 43 -5.25 -1.65 18.55
N GLU A 44 -4.54 -0.91 19.39
CA GLU A 44 -4.28 0.51 19.22
C GLU A 44 -3.51 0.79 17.93
N CYS A 45 -2.49 -0.02 17.61
CA CYS A 45 -1.78 0.07 16.34
C CYS A 45 -2.68 -0.23 15.14
N ALA A 46 -3.51 -1.28 15.24
CA ALA A 46 -4.44 -1.63 14.16
C ALA A 46 -5.47 -0.52 13.91
N GLU A 47 -6.07 0.02 14.97
CA GLU A 47 -7.02 1.14 14.91
C GLU A 47 -6.39 2.41 14.35
N ALA A 48 -5.16 2.74 14.76
CA ALA A 48 -4.43 3.88 14.22
C ALA A 48 -4.20 3.72 12.71
N ILE A 49 -3.73 2.54 12.26
CA ILE A 49 -3.54 2.26 10.83
C ILE A 49 -4.85 2.41 10.06
N THR A 50 -5.97 1.88 10.59
CA THR A 50 -7.29 2.02 9.96
C THR A 50 -7.75 3.48 9.91
N ALA A 51 -7.54 4.25 10.96
CA ALA A 51 -7.93 5.66 11.02
C ALA A 51 -7.18 6.49 9.97
N TRP A 52 -5.85 6.34 9.91
CA TRP A 52 -5.03 7.01 8.90
C TRP A 52 -5.37 6.56 7.48
N GLY A 53 -5.54 5.25 7.25
CA GLY A 53 -5.91 4.72 5.95
C GLY A 53 -7.21 5.32 5.42
N ARG A 54 -8.24 5.43 6.27
CA ARG A 54 -9.52 6.05 5.92
C ARG A 54 -9.39 7.54 5.58
N ASP A 55 -8.59 8.27 6.35
CA ASP A 55 -8.34 9.69 6.08
C ASP A 55 -7.61 9.89 4.74
N TYR A 56 -6.58 9.08 4.46
CA TYR A 56 -5.86 9.12 3.20
C TYR A 56 -6.74 8.76 2.00
N ILE A 57 -7.56 7.71 2.08
CA ILE A 57 -8.50 7.36 0.99
C ILE A 57 -9.43 8.54 0.69
N LYS A 58 -10.02 9.17 1.72
CA LYS A 58 -10.91 10.33 1.54
C LYS A 58 -10.17 11.54 0.96
N LYS A 59 -8.92 11.78 1.36
CA LYS A 59 -8.08 12.83 0.79
C LYS A 59 -7.78 12.56 -0.69
N THR A 60 -7.40 11.33 -1.03
CA THR A 60 -7.13 10.91 -2.41
C THR A 60 -8.35 11.08 -3.31
N ILE A 61 -9.56 10.73 -2.84
CA ILE A 61 -10.80 10.95 -3.59
C ILE A 61 -10.96 12.44 -3.93
N ARG A 62 -10.89 13.33 -2.92
CA ARG A 62 -11.02 14.78 -3.13
C ARG A 62 -9.97 15.33 -4.09
N THR A 63 -8.72 14.94 -3.90
CA THR A 63 -7.62 15.36 -4.77
C THR A 63 -7.85 14.86 -6.20
N ALA A 64 -8.29 13.62 -6.41
CA ALA A 64 -8.58 13.11 -7.75
C ALA A 64 -9.69 13.91 -8.44
N GLU A 65 -10.75 14.29 -7.72
CA GLU A 65 -11.83 15.15 -8.23
C GLU A 65 -11.33 16.53 -8.68
N GLU A 66 -10.40 17.13 -7.93
CA GLU A 66 -9.75 18.40 -8.30
C GLU A 66 -8.98 18.29 -9.63
N PHE A 67 -8.47 17.11 -9.97
CA PHE A 67 -7.78 16.83 -11.24
C PHE A 67 -8.72 16.38 -12.37
N GLY A 68 -10.04 16.46 -12.21
CA GLY A 68 -11.02 16.08 -13.23
C GLY A 68 -11.27 14.57 -13.34
N PHE A 69 -10.79 13.79 -12.37
CA PHE A 69 -11.14 12.37 -12.27
C PHE A 69 -12.43 12.19 -11.48
N HIS A 70 -13.24 11.23 -11.90
CA HIS A 70 -14.40 10.77 -11.17
C HIS A 70 -14.12 9.41 -10.56
N THR A 71 -14.02 9.34 -9.22
CA THR A 71 -13.82 8.09 -8.49
C THR A 71 -15.02 7.18 -8.67
N VAL A 72 -14.77 5.95 -9.14
CA VAL A 72 -15.78 4.89 -9.29
C VAL A 72 -15.78 3.99 -8.06
N TYR A 73 -14.60 3.65 -7.55
CA TYR A 73 -14.44 2.77 -6.40
C TYR A 73 -13.11 3.06 -5.69
N ALA A 74 -13.10 2.95 -4.36
CA ALA A 74 -11.89 3.07 -3.55
C ALA A 74 -12.01 2.23 -2.29
N ASP A 75 -10.98 1.43 -2.01
CA ASP A 75 -10.83 0.66 -0.79
C ASP A 75 -9.39 0.76 -0.25
N THR A 76 -9.01 -0.18 0.60
CA THR A 76 -7.71 -0.19 1.28
C THR A 76 -6.53 -0.52 0.37
N ASP A 77 -6.78 -1.17 -0.75
CA ASP A 77 -5.77 -1.79 -1.61
C ASP A 77 -5.86 -1.31 -3.07
N GLY A 78 -6.95 -0.63 -3.44
CA GLY A 78 -7.19 -0.14 -4.79
C GLY A 78 -7.98 1.17 -4.84
N PHE A 79 -7.71 1.94 -5.89
CA PHE A 79 -8.42 3.17 -6.23
C PHE A 79 -8.68 3.18 -7.74
N TYR A 80 -9.95 3.28 -8.12
CA TYR A 80 -10.40 3.20 -9.50
C TYR A 80 -11.20 4.45 -9.84
N ALA A 81 -10.78 5.15 -10.88
CA ALA A 81 -11.40 6.37 -11.33
C ALA A 81 -11.47 6.42 -12.86
N THR A 82 -12.43 7.19 -13.36
CA THR A 82 -12.56 7.51 -14.79
C THR A 82 -12.18 8.96 -15.00
N TYR A 83 -11.43 9.25 -16.05
CA TYR A 83 -11.15 10.64 -16.43
C TYR A 83 -12.30 11.15 -17.30
N ARG A 84 -12.95 12.24 -16.86
CA ARG A 84 -13.98 12.93 -17.65
C ARG A 84 -13.40 14.28 -18.06
N GLY A 85 -12.56 14.25 -19.10
CA GLY A 85 -12.12 15.44 -19.82
C GLY A 85 -13.26 16.07 -20.62
#